data_AF-A0A3L7VMU0-F1
#
_entry.id   AF-A0A3L7VMU0-F1
#
_cell.length_a   1.000
_cell.length_b   1.000
_cell.length_c   1.000
_cell.angle_alpha   90.00
_cell.angle_beta   90.00
_cell.angle_gamma   90.00
#
_symmetry.space_group_name_H-M   'P 1'
#
loop_
_entity.id
_entity.type
_entity.pdbx_description
1 polymer ?
#
loop_
_entity_poly.entity_id
_entity_poly.type
_entity_poly.pdbx_seq_one_letter_code
_entity_poly.pdbx_strand_id
1 'polypeptide(L)'
;METIHHRSRGRKRAFIQMADEEPVLGQGSVQTFVTPSFLFRSRRGSRCESEHGGRYESAMTNTLHHQSNQWLPQARRMRGFTLIELLLAISIFAIVLVAANSILFGVLRLRNRTMDRITQATDLERASTIIRRDIGGIVVPTGKLTGFLQSESDGLDSGQGKPVSPIFYTNTGLIDDRSRWAEIQKVIYYLRTPTNQVSAPGLDLVRTVTRNLLPATQEQFEDQWLLGGVEQLTFTYYDGTQWQTSWNSTNQVSVLPRAIKVELLLASENTGQKKNASQPQTSVQWVVPILVAADTNQTQIAGVR
;
A
#
# COMPACT_ATOMS: atom_id res chain seq x y z
N MET A 1 28.44 47.40 -56.52
CA MET A 1 28.55 46.07 -57.14
C MET A 1 28.49 45.06 -56.01
N GLU A 2 27.30 44.49 -55.78
CA GLU A 2 26.99 43.07 -56.03
C GLU A 2 27.25 42.24 -54.75
N THR A 3 26.37 41.41 -54.19
CA THR A 3 25.07 40.86 -54.60
C THR A 3 24.32 40.42 -53.34
N ILE A 4 23.03 40.73 -53.24
CA ILE A 4 22.13 40.34 -52.16
C ILE A 4 21.55 38.96 -52.49
N HIS A 5 21.81 37.94 -51.68
CA HIS A 5 21.10 36.66 -51.76
C HIS A 5 20.00 36.56 -50.71
N HIS A 6 18.78 36.74 -51.20
CA HIS A 6 17.52 36.48 -50.50
C HIS A 6 17.30 34.95 -50.46
N ARG A 7 17.30 34.31 -49.28
CA ARG A 7 16.84 32.91 -49.16
C ARG A 7 15.55 32.84 -48.36
N SER A 8 14.52 32.47 -49.10
CA SER A 8 13.12 32.33 -48.75
C SER A 8 12.85 31.27 -47.68
N ARG A 9 11.82 31.56 -46.89
CA ARG A 9 11.18 30.75 -45.86
C ARG A 9 10.64 29.43 -46.42
N GLY A 10 10.88 28.34 -45.68
CA GLY A 10 10.22 27.04 -45.88
C GLY A 10 9.83 26.44 -44.53
N ARG A 11 8.76 26.97 -43.92
CA ARG A 11 8.21 26.54 -42.64
C ARG A 11 7.36 25.28 -42.85
N LYS A 12 7.93 24.07 -42.69
CA LYS A 12 7.13 22.84 -42.60
C LYS A 12 6.65 22.67 -41.16
N ARG A 13 5.43 23.14 -40.88
CA ARG A 13 4.68 22.78 -39.66
C ARG A 13 4.15 21.36 -39.85
N ALA A 14 4.67 20.41 -39.10
CA ALA A 14 4.04 19.11 -38.92
C ALA A 14 2.79 19.33 -38.05
N PHE A 15 1.63 19.25 -38.68
CA PHE A 15 0.32 19.24 -38.01
C PHE A 15 0.11 17.81 -37.50
N ILE A 16 0.30 17.59 -36.20
CA ILE A 16 -0.12 16.34 -35.56
C ILE A 16 -1.59 16.50 -35.25
N GLN A 17 -2.41 15.71 -35.94
CA GLN A 17 -3.84 15.63 -35.77
C GLN A 17 -4.13 15.00 -34.40
N MET A 18 -4.69 15.79 -33.49
CA MET A 18 -5.31 15.26 -32.27
C MET A 18 -6.54 14.45 -32.69
N ALA A 19 -6.52 13.16 -32.36
CA ALA A 19 -7.72 12.34 -32.37
C ALA A 19 -8.45 12.61 -31.05
N ASP A 20 -9.62 13.23 -31.14
CA ASP A 20 -10.61 13.27 -30.07
C ASP A 20 -11.20 11.85 -29.91
N GLU A 21 -10.75 11.12 -28.89
CA GLU A 21 -11.48 9.94 -28.40
C GLU A 21 -12.28 10.34 -27.16
N GLU A 22 -13.54 10.68 -27.41
CA GLU A 22 -14.61 10.71 -26.41
C GLU A 22 -14.89 9.27 -25.91
N PRO A 23 -14.83 8.99 -24.59
CA PRO A 23 -15.30 7.71 -24.08
C PRO A 23 -16.83 7.70 -23.99
N VAL A 24 -17.44 6.92 -24.88
CA VAL A 24 -18.86 6.55 -24.87
C VAL A 24 -19.23 5.92 -23.52
N LEU A 25 -20.14 6.58 -22.79
CA LEU A 25 -20.81 6.06 -21.60
C LEU A 25 -21.61 4.80 -21.93
N GLY A 26 -21.02 3.64 -21.62
CA GLY A 26 -21.72 2.36 -21.64
C GLY A 26 -22.75 2.29 -20.52
N GLN A 27 -24.02 2.14 -20.90
CA GLN A 27 -25.13 1.83 -20.00
C GLN A 27 -24.91 0.46 -19.35
N GLY A 28 -24.38 0.46 -18.12
CA GLY A 28 -24.35 -0.70 -17.25
C GLY A 28 -25.68 -0.84 -16.51
N SER A 29 -26.46 -1.85 -16.86
CA SER A 29 -27.67 -2.24 -16.13
C SER A 29 -27.35 -2.62 -14.69
N VAL A 30 -28.00 -1.94 -13.74
CA VAL A 30 -27.98 -2.24 -12.30
C VAL A 30 -28.67 -3.59 -12.08
N GLN A 31 -27.88 -4.64 -11.84
CA GLN A 31 -28.37 -5.93 -11.37
C GLN A 31 -28.51 -5.88 -9.85
N THR A 32 -29.76 -5.79 -9.38
CA THR A 32 -30.15 -5.97 -7.99
C THR A 32 -29.91 -7.42 -7.56
N PHE A 33 -28.98 -7.63 -6.65
CA PHE A 33 -28.78 -8.90 -5.96
C PHE A 33 -29.97 -9.14 -5.01
N VAL A 34 -30.84 -10.08 -5.36
CA VAL A 34 -31.91 -10.58 -4.50
C VAL A 34 -31.38 -11.78 -3.70
N THR A 35 -31.30 -11.61 -2.39
CA THR A 35 -30.97 -12.65 -1.40
C THR A 35 -32.16 -13.61 -1.23
N PRO A 36 -32.01 -14.94 -1.35
CA PRO A 36 -33.10 -15.85 -1.03
C PRO A 36 -33.10 -16.21 0.47
N SER A 37 -34.21 -15.90 1.12
CA SER A 37 -34.55 -16.25 2.49
C SER A 37 -34.85 -17.75 2.62
N PHE A 38 -34.08 -18.49 3.40
CA PHE A 38 -34.36 -19.89 3.74
C PHE A 38 -35.45 -19.96 4.82
N LEU A 39 -36.70 -20.21 4.41
CA LEU A 39 -37.79 -20.57 5.31
C LEU A 39 -37.79 -22.08 5.58
N PHE A 40 -37.65 -22.42 6.85
CA PHE A 40 -37.79 -23.76 7.42
C PHE A 40 -39.18 -24.34 7.13
N ARG A 41 -39.25 -25.46 6.38
CA ARG A 41 -40.49 -26.21 6.14
C ARG A 41 -40.57 -27.37 7.12
N SER A 42 -41.43 -27.26 8.14
CA SER A 42 -41.79 -28.37 9.02
C SER A 42 -42.65 -29.39 8.26
N ARG A 43 -42.29 -30.67 8.32
CA ARG A 43 -43.13 -31.77 7.79
C ARG A 43 -44.19 -32.14 8.84
N ARG A 44 -45.46 -32.03 8.43
CA ARG A 44 -46.63 -32.79 8.94
C ARG A 44 -46.28 -34.29 8.90
N GLY A 45 -46.62 -35.12 9.88
CA GLY A 45 -47.95 -35.27 10.47
C GLY A 45 -48.68 -36.35 9.65
N SER A 46 -48.55 -37.61 10.07
CA SER A 46 -49.22 -38.76 9.43
C SER A 46 -49.97 -39.53 10.52
N ARG A 47 -51.28 -39.35 10.56
CA ARG A 47 -52.22 -40.18 11.31
C ARG A 47 -53.40 -40.51 10.40
N CYS A 48 -53.94 -41.70 10.65
CA CYS A 48 -55.22 -42.26 10.24
C CYS A 48 -55.22 -43.09 8.96
N GLU A 49 -55.54 -44.37 9.14
CA GLU A 49 -56.64 -44.98 8.38
C GLU A 49 -57.43 -45.90 9.31
N SER A 50 -58.75 -45.74 9.27
CA SER A 50 -59.81 -46.41 10.01
C SER A 50 -60.93 -46.73 9.03
N GLU A 51 -61.76 -47.73 9.38
CA GLU A 51 -63.00 -48.19 8.71
C GLU A 51 -62.82 -49.20 7.57
N HIS A 52 -63.65 -50.22 7.33
CA HIS A 52 -64.86 -50.78 7.97
C HIS A 52 -65.13 -52.17 7.33
N GLY A 53 -65.92 -53.05 7.96
CA GLY A 53 -66.59 -54.14 7.23
C GLY A 53 -66.87 -55.40 8.04
N GLY A 54 -67.96 -55.40 8.81
CA GLY A 54 -68.51 -56.63 9.38
C GLY A 54 -69.29 -57.44 8.34
N ARG A 55 -69.10 -58.75 8.33
CA ARG A 55 -70.08 -59.72 7.84
C ARG A 55 -69.98 -61.00 8.66
N TYR A 56 -71.10 -61.32 9.29
CA TYR A 56 -71.42 -62.52 10.05
C TYR A 56 -71.95 -63.56 9.06
N GLU A 57 -71.44 -64.80 9.11
CA GLU A 57 -72.27 -66.01 9.02
C GLU A 57 -71.48 -67.28 9.33
N SER A 58 -72.23 -68.25 9.82
CA SER A 58 -71.85 -69.37 10.68
C SER A 58 -71.42 -70.64 9.96
N ALA A 59 -70.81 -71.51 10.78
CA ALA A 59 -70.82 -72.99 10.72
C ALA A 59 -69.79 -73.66 9.79
N MET A 60 -68.75 -74.25 10.38
CA MET A 60 -68.80 -75.65 10.80
C MET A 60 -67.53 -76.02 11.60
N THR A 61 -67.77 -76.81 12.63
CA THR A 61 -66.86 -77.47 13.57
C THR A 61 -65.54 -77.96 12.98
N ASN A 62 -64.41 -77.57 13.59
CA ASN A 62 -63.38 -78.56 13.86
C ASN A 62 -62.60 -78.23 15.14
N THR A 63 -62.35 -79.29 15.86
CA THR A 63 -61.86 -79.38 17.24
C THR A 63 -60.33 -79.33 17.27
N LEU A 64 -59.78 -78.74 18.34
CA LEU A 64 -58.44 -78.97 18.91
C LEU A 64 -57.22 -78.41 18.15
N HIS A 65 -56.70 -77.26 18.60
CA HIS A 65 -55.45 -77.19 19.36
C HIS A 65 -55.14 -75.74 19.73
N HIS A 66 -55.24 -75.43 21.01
CA HIS A 66 -54.80 -74.17 21.61
C HIS A 66 -53.26 -74.17 21.69
N GLN A 67 -52.57 -73.64 20.68
CA GLN A 67 -51.18 -73.21 20.81
C GLN A 67 -51.10 -71.70 20.66
N SER A 68 -51.06 -71.05 21.82
CA SER A 68 -50.71 -69.65 21.96
C SER A 68 -49.27 -69.43 21.49
N ASN A 69 -49.08 -69.05 20.23
CA ASN A 69 -47.82 -68.44 19.79
C ASN A 69 -47.77 -67.02 20.38
N GLN A 70 -47.26 -66.95 21.60
CA GLN A 70 -46.90 -65.71 22.27
C GLN A 70 -45.80 -65.05 21.46
N TRP A 71 -46.14 -63.98 20.75
CA TRP A 71 -45.17 -63.03 20.21
C TRP A 71 -44.48 -62.35 21.39
N LEU A 72 -43.44 -62.98 21.92
CA LEU A 72 -42.55 -62.35 22.88
C LEU A 72 -41.98 -61.09 22.21
N PRO A 73 -42.14 -59.88 22.78
CA PRO A 73 -41.43 -58.72 22.28
C PRO A 73 -39.96 -59.05 22.37
N GLN A 74 -39.29 -59.14 21.23
CA GLN A 74 -37.86 -59.34 21.17
C GLN A 74 -37.24 -58.10 21.79
N ALA A 75 -36.94 -58.18 23.10
CA ALA A 75 -36.27 -57.13 23.82
C ALA A 75 -34.96 -56.88 23.08
N ARG A 76 -34.92 -55.79 22.32
CA ARG A 76 -33.70 -55.30 21.70
C ARG A 76 -32.71 -55.18 22.85
N ARG A 77 -31.73 -56.09 22.91
CA ARG A 77 -30.61 -55.96 23.82
C ARG A 77 -29.98 -54.62 23.46
N MET A 78 -30.26 -53.59 24.27
CA MET A 78 -29.52 -52.34 24.19
C MET A 78 -28.10 -52.71 24.59
N ARG A 79 -27.24 -52.90 23.57
CA ARG A 79 -25.81 -53.03 23.80
C ARG A 79 -25.37 -51.72 24.46
N GLY A 80 -25.02 -51.80 25.74
CA GLY A 80 -24.36 -50.70 26.43
C GLY A 80 -22.99 -50.46 25.81
N PHE A 81 -22.56 -49.20 25.79
CA PHE A 81 -21.24 -48.83 25.31
C PHE A 81 -20.16 -49.51 26.14
N THR A 82 -19.14 -50.04 25.47
CA THR A 82 -17.97 -50.59 26.16
C THR A 82 -17.06 -49.44 26.61
N LEU A 83 -16.37 -49.61 27.74
CA LEU A 83 -15.43 -48.60 28.25
C LEU A 83 -14.33 -48.26 27.22
N ILE A 84 -13.92 -49.24 26.42
CA ILE A 84 -12.94 -49.05 25.34
C ILE A 84 -13.47 -48.17 24.20
N GLU A 85 -14.77 -48.25 23.88
CA GLU A 85 -15.41 -47.45 22.83
C GLU A 85 -15.48 -45.97 23.24
N LEU A 86 -15.80 -45.69 24.49
CA LEU A 86 -15.77 -44.32 25.03
C LEU A 86 -14.36 -43.75 25.06
N LEU A 87 -13.37 -44.53 25.49
CA LEU A 87 -11.97 -44.10 25.52
C LEU A 87 -11.44 -43.81 24.11
N LEU A 88 -11.77 -44.66 23.13
CA LEU A 88 -11.39 -44.46 21.73
C LEU A 88 -12.10 -43.25 21.10
N ALA A 89 -13.37 -43.02 21.42
CA ALA A 89 -14.09 -41.86 20.95
C ALA A 89 -13.49 -40.54 21.49
N ILE A 90 -13.17 -40.50 22.79
CA ILE A 90 -12.56 -39.31 23.41
C ILE A 90 -11.14 -39.09 22.88
N SER A 91 -10.35 -40.15 22.65
CA SER A 91 -9.00 -40.00 22.13
C SER A 91 -8.97 -39.45 20.70
N ILE A 92 -9.84 -39.98 19.82
CA ILE A 92 -9.97 -39.46 18.45
C ILE A 92 -10.48 -38.02 18.47
N PHE A 93 -11.50 -37.73 19.29
CA PHE A 93 -12.04 -36.38 19.42
C PHE A 93 -10.97 -35.39 19.90
N ALA A 94 -10.15 -35.77 20.90
CA ALA A 94 -9.06 -34.96 21.39
C ALA A 94 -8.02 -34.67 20.30
N ILE A 95 -7.62 -35.67 19.51
CA ILE A 95 -6.68 -35.51 18.40
C ILE A 95 -7.25 -34.56 17.33
N VAL A 96 -8.52 -34.75 16.95
CA VAL A 96 -9.21 -33.90 15.97
C VAL A 96 -9.27 -32.46 16.48
N LEU A 97 -9.60 -32.25 17.75
CA LEU A 97 -9.67 -30.91 18.35
C LEU A 97 -8.30 -30.22 18.36
N VAL A 98 -7.22 -30.94 18.69
CA VAL A 98 -5.85 -30.40 18.65
C VAL A 98 -5.43 -30.06 17.22
N ALA A 99 -5.73 -30.91 16.25
CA ALA A 99 -5.43 -30.66 14.84
C ALA A 99 -6.20 -29.43 14.31
N ALA A 100 -7.49 -29.34 14.61
CA ALA A 100 -8.33 -28.19 14.23
C ALA A 100 -7.81 -26.88 14.83
N ASN A 101 -7.47 -26.88 16.12
CA ASN A 101 -6.90 -25.70 16.79
C ASN A 101 -5.55 -25.31 16.19
N SER A 102 -4.71 -26.28 15.87
CA SER A 102 -3.39 -26.05 15.26
C SER A 102 -3.50 -25.40 13.88
N ILE A 103 -4.47 -25.84 13.06
CA ILE A 103 -4.77 -25.22 11.75
C ILE A 103 -5.26 -23.79 11.96
N LEU A 104 -6.20 -23.56 12.88
CA LEU A 104 -6.72 -22.22 13.16
C LEU A 104 -5.60 -21.26 13.58
N PHE A 105 -4.76 -21.64 14.55
CA PHE A 105 -3.63 -20.81 14.98
C PHE A 105 -2.60 -20.61 13.85
N GLY A 106 -2.36 -21.65 13.04
CA GLY A 106 -1.50 -21.56 11.85
C GLY A 106 -2.01 -20.52 10.86
N VAL A 107 -3.30 -20.56 10.52
CA VAL A 107 -3.95 -19.61 9.60
C VAL A 107 -3.93 -18.19 10.16
N LEU A 108 -4.26 -18.00 11.44
CA LEU A 108 -4.23 -16.67 12.07
C LEU A 108 -2.82 -16.06 12.08
N ARG A 109 -1.81 -16.87 12.40
CA ARG A 109 -0.41 -16.41 12.39
C ARG A 109 0.06 -16.07 10.99
N LEU A 110 -0.31 -16.88 10.00
CA LEU A 110 0.00 -16.62 8.59
C LEU A 110 -0.67 -15.32 8.14
N ARG A 111 -1.96 -15.16 8.41
CA ARG A 111 -2.72 -13.95 8.09
C ARG A 111 -2.04 -12.70 8.66
N ASN A 112 -1.69 -12.71 9.95
CA ASN A 112 -1.08 -11.55 10.58
C ASN A 112 0.26 -11.21 9.92
N ARG A 113 1.15 -12.19 9.71
CA ARG A 113 2.43 -11.97 9.02
C ARG A 113 2.26 -11.46 7.60
N THR A 114 1.30 -11.99 6.86
CA THR A 114 1.03 -11.54 5.49
C THR A 114 0.52 -10.10 5.48
N MET A 115 -0.39 -9.75 6.40
CA MET A 115 -0.89 -8.38 6.53
C MET A 115 0.23 -7.40 6.92
N ASP A 116 1.12 -7.78 7.84
CA ASP A 116 2.27 -6.95 8.22
C ASP A 116 3.18 -6.69 7.02
N ARG A 117 3.49 -7.72 6.22
CA ARG A 117 4.32 -7.59 5.00
C ARG A 117 3.66 -6.75 3.92
N ILE A 118 2.35 -6.89 3.72
CA ILE A 118 1.59 -6.07 2.77
C ILE A 118 1.62 -4.61 3.21
N THR A 119 1.44 -4.35 4.51
CA THR A 119 1.44 -2.99 5.07
C THR A 119 2.81 -2.34 4.88
N GLN A 120 3.90 -3.03 5.25
CA GLN A 120 5.28 -2.56 5.03
C GLN A 120 5.57 -2.24 3.56
N ALA A 121 5.16 -3.11 2.63
CA ALA A 121 5.36 -2.88 1.20
C ALA A 121 4.54 -1.68 0.68
N THR A 122 3.30 -1.53 1.16
CA THR A 122 2.42 -0.41 0.79
C THR A 122 2.95 0.92 1.30
N ASP A 123 3.44 0.97 2.53
CA ASP A 123 4.02 2.18 3.12
C ASP A 123 5.28 2.61 2.39
N LEU A 124 6.16 1.66 2.05
CA LEU A 124 7.35 1.91 1.25
C LEU A 124 6.98 2.45 -0.15
N GLU A 125 6.00 1.85 -0.82
CA GLU A 125 5.59 2.30 -2.15
C GLU A 125 4.97 3.70 -2.10
N ARG A 126 4.15 3.98 -1.09
CA ARG A 126 3.58 5.32 -0.85
C ARG A 126 4.68 6.35 -0.62
N ALA A 127 5.63 6.06 0.26
CA ALA A 127 6.76 6.95 0.55
C ALA A 127 7.59 7.20 -0.72
N SER A 128 7.89 6.15 -1.49
CA SER A 128 8.64 6.27 -2.74
C SER A 128 7.90 7.12 -3.77
N THR A 129 6.58 6.96 -3.88
CA THR A 129 5.73 7.75 -4.80
C THR A 129 5.74 9.23 -4.41
N ILE A 130 5.63 9.54 -3.12
CA ILE A 130 5.71 10.94 -2.62
C ILE A 130 7.07 11.55 -2.95
N ILE A 131 8.16 10.85 -2.65
CA ILE A 131 9.52 11.33 -2.92
C ILE A 131 9.76 11.53 -4.41
N ARG A 132 9.35 10.56 -5.24
CA ARG A 132 9.46 10.68 -6.70
C ARG A 132 8.65 11.86 -7.24
N ARG A 133 7.44 12.06 -6.72
CA ARG A 133 6.58 13.19 -7.11
C ARG A 133 7.23 14.52 -6.74
N ASP A 134 7.73 14.65 -5.50
CA ASP A 134 8.38 15.87 -5.02
C ASP A 134 9.60 16.23 -5.86
N ILE A 135 10.46 15.25 -6.16
CA ILE A 135 11.66 15.44 -6.98
C ILE A 135 11.30 15.74 -8.44
N GLY A 136 10.33 15.01 -9.00
CA GLY A 136 9.87 15.22 -10.37
C GLY A 136 9.21 16.59 -10.57
N GLY A 137 8.64 17.15 -9.50
CA GLY A 137 8.04 18.49 -9.46
C GLY A 137 9.01 19.61 -9.05
N ILE A 138 10.32 19.36 -9.00
CA ILE A 138 11.29 20.40 -8.63
C ILE A 138 11.13 21.62 -9.53
N VAL A 139 11.03 22.79 -8.89
CA VAL A 139 10.91 24.08 -9.57
C VAL A 139 12.28 24.72 -9.71
N VAL A 140 12.51 25.37 -10.85
CA VAL A 140 13.74 26.14 -11.09
C VAL A 140 13.86 27.27 -10.07
N PRO A 141 15.00 27.43 -9.40
CA PRO A 141 15.30 28.58 -8.54
C PRO A 141 15.19 29.91 -9.31
N THR A 142 14.03 30.56 -9.28
CA THR A 142 13.78 31.84 -9.94
C THR A 142 13.09 32.82 -9.00
N GLY A 143 13.65 34.02 -8.88
CA GLY A 143 13.03 35.11 -8.11
C GLY A 143 13.13 34.92 -6.59
N LYS A 144 12.14 35.45 -5.86
CA LYS A 144 12.16 35.49 -4.38
C LYS A 144 11.42 34.34 -3.70
N LEU A 145 10.57 33.60 -4.43
CA LEU A 145 9.71 32.55 -3.87
C LEU A 145 10.39 31.18 -3.81
N THR A 146 11.40 30.96 -4.65
CA THR A 146 12.12 29.68 -4.73
C THR A 146 13.60 29.92 -4.49
N GLY A 147 14.22 29.11 -3.64
CA GLY A 147 15.65 29.11 -3.39
C GLY A 147 16.40 28.11 -4.28
N PHE A 148 17.73 28.23 -4.28
CA PHE A 148 18.63 27.33 -4.99
C PHE A 148 18.53 25.90 -4.44
N LEU A 149 18.68 24.90 -5.32
CA LEU A 149 18.87 23.53 -4.88
C LEU A 149 20.31 23.39 -4.36
N GLN A 150 20.41 23.10 -3.07
CA GLN A 150 21.67 22.93 -2.37
C GLN A 150 21.62 21.65 -1.55
N SER A 151 22.64 20.81 -1.72
CA SER A 151 22.92 19.70 -0.83
C SER A 151 23.63 20.24 0.40
N GLU A 152 22.89 20.79 1.35
CA GLU A 152 23.48 21.23 2.60
C GLU A 152 23.86 20.01 3.44
N SER A 153 25.15 19.87 3.76
CA SER A 153 25.70 18.72 4.48
C SER A 153 25.63 18.86 6.01
N ASP A 154 25.31 20.03 6.54
CA ASP A 154 25.31 20.31 7.98
C ASP A 154 24.15 21.24 8.36
N GLY A 155 22.92 20.73 8.27
CA GLY A 155 21.83 21.35 9.01
C GLY A 155 22.00 21.04 10.50
N LEU A 156 22.15 22.07 11.34
CA LEU A 156 21.99 21.94 12.79
C LEU A 156 20.69 21.20 13.08
N ASP A 157 20.71 20.22 13.99
CA ASP A 157 19.48 19.59 14.49
C ASP A 157 18.61 20.68 15.12
N SER A 158 17.60 21.13 14.38
CA SER A 158 16.70 22.21 14.79
C SER A 158 15.64 21.71 15.80
N GLY A 159 15.92 20.64 16.53
CA GLY A 159 14.95 19.87 17.32
C GLY A 159 13.96 19.07 16.46
N GLN A 160 14.16 19.06 15.14
CA GLN A 160 13.33 18.38 14.13
C GLN A 160 14.06 17.15 13.56
N GLY A 161 15.19 16.74 14.15
CA GLY A 161 16.02 15.64 13.69
C GLY A 161 17.02 16.06 12.62
N LYS A 162 17.77 15.08 12.10
CA LYS A 162 18.83 15.34 11.12
C LYS A 162 18.20 15.56 9.73
N PRO A 163 18.36 16.75 9.10
CA PRO A 163 17.90 16.96 7.74
C PRO A 163 18.70 16.09 6.78
N VAL A 164 18.02 15.55 5.79
CA VAL A 164 18.61 14.83 4.66
C VAL A 164 18.52 15.74 3.44
N SER A 165 19.69 16.22 3.00
CA SER A 165 19.88 16.97 1.75
C SER A 165 19.17 16.30 0.57
N PRO A 166 18.58 17.03 -0.40
CA PRO A 166 18.63 18.48 -0.55
C PRO A 166 17.43 19.20 0.08
N ILE A 167 17.59 20.51 0.31
CA ILE A 167 16.44 21.42 0.47
C ILE A 167 16.03 21.88 -0.93
N PHE A 168 14.75 21.76 -1.26
CA PHE A 168 14.26 22.13 -2.59
C PHE A 168 12.82 22.63 -2.55
N TYR A 169 12.40 23.21 -3.68
CA TYR A 169 11.06 23.74 -3.90
C TYR A 169 10.41 22.90 -4.97
N THR A 170 9.14 22.55 -4.76
CA THR A 170 8.41 21.65 -5.65
C THR A 170 6.98 22.14 -5.86
N ASN A 171 6.41 21.84 -7.02
CA ASN A 171 5.02 22.16 -7.37
C ASN A 171 4.05 21.01 -7.01
N THR A 172 4.33 20.24 -5.98
CA THR A 172 3.46 19.13 -5.56
C THR A 172 2.46 19.53 -4.47
N GLY A 173 2.33 20.81 -4.19
CA GLY A 173 1.41 21.32 -3.19
C GLY A 173 -0.02 21.01 -3.58
N LEU A 174 -0.73 20.29 -2.71
CA LEU A 174 -2.17 20.11 -2.88
C LEU A 174 -2.84 21.48 -2.78
N ILE A 175 -3.68 21.79 -3.77
CA ILE A 175 -4.58 22.94 -3.79
C ILE A 175 -5.99 22.40 -3.53
N ASP A 176 -6.65 22.90 -2.50
CA ASP A 176 -8.05 22.64 -2.20
C ASP A 176 -8.77 23.97 -1.91
N ASP A 177 -10.09 23.95 -1.80
CA ASP A 177 -10.91 25.15 -1.55
C ASP A 177 -10.57 25.85 -0.22
N ARG A 178 -9.82 25.19 0.67
CA ARG A 178 -9.41 25.69 1.97
C ARG A 178 -7.93 26.13 1.98
N SER A 179 -7.17 25.83 0.93
CA SER A 179 -5.75 26.11 0.83
C SER A 179 -5.55 27.59 0.58
N ARG A 180 -4.84 28.23 1.50
CA ARG A 180 -4.47 29.65 1.41
C ARG A 180 -3.15 29.85 0.66
N TRP A 181 -2.54 28.76 0.20
CA TRP A 181 -1.20 28.73 -0.37
C TRP A 181 -1.22 28.16 -1.78
N ALA A 182 -0.26 28.60 -2.58
CA ALA A 182 -0.06 28.13 -3.94
C ALA A 182 0.45 26.67 -3.98
N GLU A 183 0.62 26.17 -5.20
CA GLU A 183 1.16 24.82 -5.47
C GLU A 183 2.64 24.68 -5.05
N ILE A 184 3.40 25.77 -5.12
CA ILE A 184 4.83 25.75 -4.79
C ILE A 184 5.00 25.68 -3.28
N GLN A 185 5.80 24.71 -2.85
CA GLN A 185 6.12 24.47 -1.45
C GLN A 185 7.60 24.13 -1.29
N LYS A 186 8.19 24.51 -0.16
CA LYS A 186 9.53 24.09 0.25
C LYS A 186 9.42 22.74 0.95
N VAL A 187 10.27 21.78 0.58
CA VAL A 187 10.27 20.43 1.12
C VAL A 187 11.64 20.10 1.68
N ILE A 188 11.64 19.48 2.86
CA ILE A 188 12.83 18.97 3.53
C ILE A 188 12.50 17.57 4.06
N TYR A 189 13.39 16.60 3.86
CA TYR A 189 13.27 15.29 4.49
C TYR A 189 14.13 15.24 5.75
N TYR A 190 13.60 14.61 6.80
CA TYR A 190 14.28 14.41 8.07
C TYR A 190 14.26 12.94 8.44
N LEU A 191 15.36 12.47 9.04
CA LEU A 191 15.38 11.21 9.78
C LEU A 191 15.31 11.51 11.28
N ARG A 192 14.28 11.00 11.93
CA ARG A 192 13.96 11.27 13.34
C ARG A 192 13.90 9.98 14.14
N THR A 193 14.22 10.05 15.43
CA THR A 193 13.98 8.91 16.32
C THR A 193 12.46 8.65 16.43
N PRO A 194 12.00 7.40 16.30
CA PRO A 194 10.57 7.11 16.35
C PRO A 194 9.93 7.55 17.67
N THR A 195 8.84 8.34 17.59
CA THR A 195 8.18 8.88 18.79
C THR A 195 7.35 7.82 19.52
N ASN A 196 6.70 6.91 18.78
CA ASN A 196 5.75 5.95 19.32
C ASN A 196 6.32 4.53 19.48
N GLN A 197 7.55 4.30 19.01
CA GLN A 197 8.15 2.97 18.95
C GLN A 197 9.62 3.03 19.38
N VAL A 198 9.84 3.28 20.68
CA VAL A 198 11.18 3.47 21.28
C VAL A 198 12.13 2.28 21.05
N SER A 199 11.59 1.10 20.73
CA SER A 199 12.36 -0.11 20.41
C SER A 199 12.26 -0.57 18.95
N ALA A 200 11.65 0.23 18.06
CA ALA A 200 11.64 -0.09 16.64
C ALA A 200 13.06 0.04 16.06
N PRO A 201 13.46 -0.88 15.15
CA PRO A 201 14.70 -0.73 14.42
C PRO A 201 14.64 0.50 13.52
N GLY A 202 15.71 1.28 13.44
CA GLY A 202 15.84 2.42 12.52
C GLY A 202 15.19 3.73 12.98
N LEU A 203 15.08 4.66 12.03
CA LEU A 203 14.55 6.01 12.18
C LEU A 203 13.24 6.18 11.40
N ASP A 204 12.45 7.17 11.77
CA ASP A 204 11.28 7.62 11.02
C ASP A 204 11.71 8.66 9.96
N LEU A 205 11.36 8.38 8.71
CA LEU A 205 11.44 9.33 7.61
C LEU A 205 10.22 10.24 7.63
N VAL A 206 10.49 11.53 7.86
CA VAL A 206 9.48 12.58 7.91
C VAL A 206 9.74 13.58 6.79
N ARG A 207 8.68 13.93 6.08
CA ARG A 207 8.66 15.00 5.09
C ARG A 207 8.09 16.24 5.76
N THR A 208 8.89 17.30 5.82
CA THR A 208 8.48 18.59 6.37
C THR A 208 8.26 19.58 5.24
N VAL A 209 7.14 20.29 5.30
CA VAL A 209 6.69 21.21 4.27
C VAL A 209 6.56 22.62 4.84
N THR A 210 7.06 23.60 4.10
CA THR A 210 6.74 25.01 4.33
C THR A 210 5.93 25.53 3.14
N ARG A 211 4.67 25.91 3.39
CA ARG A 211 3.76 26.48 2.38
C ARG A 211 3.87 28.00 2.26
N ASN A 212 4.20 28.68 3.36
CA ASN A 212 4.48 30.12 3.34
C ASN A 212 5.97 30.35 3.03
N LEU A 213 6.27 30.67 1.77
CA LEU A 213 7.65 30.84 1.29
C LEU A 213 8.24 32.22 1.61
N LEU A 214 7.45 33.14 2.16
CA LEU A 214 7.87 34.49 2.56
C LEU A 214 7.33 34.80 3.97
N PRO A 215 7.74 34.05 5.01
CA PRO A 215 7.30 34.33 6.37
C PRO A 215 7.85 35.70 6.84
N ALA A 216 7.00 36.52 7.44
CA ALA A 216 7.41 37.81 8.01
C ALA A 216 8.17 37.66 9.35
N THR A 217 7.96 36.56 10.07
CA THR A 217 8.52 36.32 11.40
C THR A 217 9.21 34.95 11.50
N GLN A 218 8.45 33.87 11.35
CA GLN A 218 8.96 32.50 11.51
C GLN A 218 8.35 31.57 10.45
N GLU A 219 9.16 30.64 9.92
CA GLU A 219 8.69 29.57 9.05
C GLU A 219 7.72 28.65 9.82
N GLN A 220 6.56 28.36 9.23
CA GLN A 220 5.63 27.37 9.75
C GLN A 220 5.83 26.05 8.99
N PHE A 221 6.13 25.01 9.75
CA PHE A 221 6.40 23.67 9.25
C PHE A 221 5.18 22.77 9.42
N GLU A 222 4.88 21.97 8.40
CA GLU A 222 3.91 20.89 8.44
C GLU A 222 4.64 19.56 8.23
N ASP A 223 4.62 18.72 9.26
CA ASP A 223 5.28 17.41 9.23
C ASP A 223 4.32 16.33 8.72
N GLN A 224 4.83 15.50 7.82
CA GLN A 224 4.18 14.34 7.28
C GLN A 224 5.08 13.13 7.46
N TRP A 225 4.68 12.19 8.32
CA TRP A 225 5.35 10.91 8.43
C TRP A 225 5.19 10.11 7.12
N LEU A 226 6.30 9.53 6.62
CA LEU A 226 6.31 8.77 5.38
C LEU A 226 6.53 7.28 5.62
N LEU A 227 7.56 6.93 6.39
CA LEU A 227 8.01 5.54 6.55
C LEU A 227 8.85 5.39 7.81
N GLY A 228 8.64 4.31 8.56
CA GLY A 228 9.48 3.92 9.69
C GLY A 228 10.52 2.89 9.30
N GLY A 229 11.52 2.66 10.15
CA GLY A 229 12.54 1.65 9.92
C GLY A 229 13.56 2.03 8.85
N VAL A 230 13.86 3.32 8.72
CA VAL A 230 14.87 3.84 7.79
C VAL A 230 16.20 3.95 8.51
N GLU A 231 17.25 3.34 7.96
CA GLU A 231 18.62 3.48 8.45
C GLU A 231 19.32 4.67 7.77
N GLN A 232 19.13 4.83 6.47
CA GLN A 232 19.77 5.88 5.69
C GLN A 232 18.91 6.28 4.49
N LEU A 233 18.94 7.58 4.17
CA LEU A 233 18.41 8.13 2.93
C LEU A 233 19.54 8.95 2.28
N THR A 234 19.79 8.72 0.99
CA THR A 234 20.91 9.35 0.28
C THR A 234 20.46 9.79 -1.11
N PHE A 235 20.95 10.97 -1.51
CA PHE A 235 20.65 11.58 -2.79
C PHE A 235 21.94 11.78 -3.57
N THR A 236 21.90 11.45 -4.86
CA THR A 236 22.99 11.69 -5.80
C THR A 236 22.44 12.32 -7.06
N TYR A 237 23.22 13.18 -7.71
CA TYR A 237 22.75 14.14 -8.69
C TYR A 237 23.48 13.94 -10.01
N TYR A 238 22.75 13.88 -11.12
CA TYR A 238 23.33 13.71 -12.45
C TYR A 238 23.43 15.04 -13.17
N ASP A 239 24.64 15.49 -13.53
CA ASP A 239 24.84 16.76 -14.25
C ASP A 239 24.58 16.66 -15.77
N GLY A 240 24.37 15.45 -16.28
CA GLY A 240 24.29 15.18 -17.73
C GLY A 240 25.45 14.34 -18.27
N THR A 241 26.55 14.28 -17.52
CA THR A 241 27.77 13.55 -17.87
C THR A 241 28.17 12.55 -16.76
N GLN A 242 28.06 12.94 -15.49
CA GLN A 242 28.48 12.14 -14.34
C GLN A 242 27.55 12.32 -13.13
N TRP A 243 27.61 11.36 -12.22
CA TRP A 243 26.91 11.40 -10.94
C TRP A 243 27.77 12.10 -9.89
N GLN A 244 27.17 13.02 -9.14
CA GLN A 244 27.77 13.79 -8.07
C GLN A 244 27.06 13.49 -6.75
N THR A 245 27.80 13.51 -5.63
CA THR A 245 27.26 13.29 -4.28
C THR A 245 26.72 14.56 -3.63
N SER A 246 27.05 15.71 -4.21
CA SER A 246 26.57 17.02 -3.80
C SER A 246 26.08 17.80 -5.02
N TRP A 247 25.22 18.78 -4.78
CA TRP A 247 24.75 19.72 -5.78
C TRP A 247 24.66 21.11 -5.19
N ASN A 248 25.19 22.10 -5.88
CA ASN A 248 24.99 23.50 -5.54
C ASN A 248 24.68 24.29 -6.81
N SER A 249 23.43 24.73 -6.92
CA SER A 249 22.92 25.46 -8.09
C SER A 249 23.64 26.80 -8.32
N THR A 250 24.33 27.38 -7.32
CA THR A 250 25.05 28.66 -7.49
C THR A 250 26.36 28.50 -8.24
N ASN A 251 26.93 27.29 -8.27
CA ASN A 251 28.26 27.02 -8.80
C ASN A 251 28.22 26.19 -10.10
N GLN A 252 27.03 25.95 -10.64
CA GLN A 252 26.79 25.07 -11.79
C GLN A 252 26.37 25.87 -13.02
N VAL A 253 26.73 25.38 -14.22
CA VAL A 253 26.23 25.92 -15.49
C VAL A 253 24.75 25.57 -15.67
N SER A 254 24.34 24.36 -15.25
CA SER A 254 22.93 23.96 -15.16
C SER A 254 22.41 24.22 -13.76
N VAL A 255 21.34 25.00 -13.65
CA VAL A 255 20.77 25.38 -12.34
C VAL A 255 20.22 24.14 -11.59
N LEU A 256 19.73 23.14 -12.32
CA LEU A 256 19.21 21.89 -11.74
C LEU A 256 19.95 20.67 -12.31
N PRO A 257 20.06 19.56 -11.56
CA PRO A 257 20.55 18.31 -12.10
C PRO A 257 19.55 17.74 -13.12
N ARG A 258 20.02 16.94 -14.06
CA ARG A 258 19.16 16.26 -15.05
C ARG A 258 18.41 15.06 -14.47
N ALA A 259 18.95 14.46 -13.42
CA ALA A 259 18.27 13.42 -12.66
C ALA A 259 18.78 13.39 -11.23
N ILE A 260 17.95 12.91 -10.31
CA ILE A 260 18.33 12.63 -8.92
C ILE A 260 18.08 11.15 -8.67
N LYS A 261 19.11 10.45 -8.19
CA LYS A 261 19.00 9.09 -7.69
C LYS A 261 18.83 9.14 -6.18
N VAL A 262 17.79 8.48 -5.70
CA VAL A 262 17.48 8.30 -4.29
C VAL A 262 17.81 6.88 -3.91
N GLU A 263 18.52 6.72 -2.81
CA GLU A 263 18.84 5.43 -2.20
C GLU A 263 18.32 5.43 -0.77
N LEU A 264 17.42 4.49 -0.49
CA LEU A 264 16.80 4.28 0.80
C LEU A 264 17.27 2.94 1.36
N LEU A 265 17.81 2.99 2.57
CA LEU A 265 18.32 1.84 3.29
C LEU A 265 17.42 1.55 4.49
N LEU A 266 16.83 0.36 4.53
CA LEU A 266 15.94 -0.04 5.61
C LEU A 266 16.72 -0.73 6.73
N ALA A 267 16.36 -0.44 7.97
CA ALA A 267 16.94 -1.05 9.14
C ALA A 267 16.56 -2.53 9.22
N SER A 268 17.53 -3.36 9.58
CA SER A 268 17.28 -4.80 9.83
C SER A 268 16.44 -4.98 11.10
N GLU A 269 15.47 -5.89 11.06
CA GLU A 269 14.63 -6.27 12.20
C GLU A 269 15.44 -6.89 13.38
N ASN A 270 16.72 -7.24 13.18
CA ASN A 270 17.57 -7.93 14.17
C ASN A 270 18.60 -7.00 14.86
N THR A 271 18.16 -5.94 15.53
CA THR A 271 19.08 -5.03 16.25
C THR A 271 19.67 -5.67 17.54
N GLY A 272 19.12 -6.80 18.01
CA GLY A 272 19.52 -7.46 19.26
C GLY A 272 20.36 -8.75 19.14
N GLN A 273 20.47 -9.33 17.95
CA GLN A 273 21.36 -10.48 17.71
C GLN A 273 22.54 -9.95 16.91
N LYS A 274 23.78 -10.20 17.41
CA LYS A 274 25.06 -9.80 16.79
C LYS A 274 24.91 -9.66 15.28
N LYS A 275 25.17 -8.47 14.73
CA LYS A 275 25.20 -8.20 13.29
C LYS A 275 26.09 -9.25 12.61
N ASN A 276 25.49 -10.35 12.18
CA ASN A 276 26.16 -11.28 11.29
C ASN A 276 26.36 -10.49 10.00
N ALA A 277 27.62 -10.30 9.59
CA ALA A 277 28.06 -9.43 8.49
C ALA A 277 27.58 -9.89 7.09
N SER A 278 26.46 -10.60 7.01
CA SER A 278 25.96 -11.31 5.84
C SER A 278 24.44 -11.24 5.69
N GLN A 279 23.70 -10.53 6.55
CA GLN A 279 22.27 -10.29 6.29
C GLN A 279 22.12 -9.28 5.16
N PRO A 280 21.35 -9.59 4.11
CA PRO A 280 21.11 -8.66 3.02
C PRO A 280 20.32 -7.46 3.56
N GLN A 281 20.97 -6.30 3.56
CA GLN A 281 20.33 -5.04 3.90
C GLN A 281 19.39 -4.67 2.73
N THR A 282 18.11 -4.48 3.03
CA THR A 282 17.14 -4.09 2.00
C THR A 282 17.42 -2.65 1.62
N SER A 283 18.03 -2.45 0.45
CA SER A 283 18.18 -1.14 -0.18
C SER A 283 17.20 -1.02 -1.33
N VAL A 284 16.58 0.14 -1.43
CA VAL A 284 15.65 0.48 -2.49
C VAL A 284 16.20 1.72 -3.18
N GLN A 285 16.40 1.62 -4.49
CA GLN A 285 16.95 2.70 -5.29
C GLN A 285 16.00 3.08 -6.40
N TRP A 286 15.91 4.38 -6.69
CA TRP A 286 15.21 4.87 -7.87
C TRP A 286 15.85 6.13 -8.41
N VAL A 287 15.71 6.33 -9.71
CA VAL A 287 16.20 7.50 -10.43
C VAL A 287 15.01 8.30 -10.92
N VAL A 288 15.00 9.59 -10.61
CA VAL A 288 13.96 10.52 -11.03
C VAL A 288 14.57 11.51 -12.01
N PRO A 289 14.16 11.51 -13.29
CA PRO A 289 14.58 12.55 -14.23
C PRO A 289 13.92 13.88 -13.88
N ILE A 290 14.67 14.97 -14.01
CA ILE A 290 14.16 16.33 -13.87
C ILE A 290 13.94 16.87 -15.27
N LEU A 291 12.69 17.13 -15.60
CA LEU A 291 12.28 17.53 -16.94
C LEU A 291 12.36 19.05 -17.16
N VAL A 292 12.59 19.82 -16.09
CA VAL A 292 12.67 21.27 -16.16
C VAL A 292 14.12 21.69 -16.36
N ALA A 293 14.42 22.25 -17.53
CA ALA A 293 15.72 22.83 -17.85
C ALA A 293 15.63 24.37 -17.79
N ALA A 294 16.47 24.98 -16.97
CA ALA A 294 16.70 26.42 -17.00
C ALA A 294 18.00 26.69 -17.75
N ASP A 295 17.92 26.66 -19.08
CA ASP A 295 19.05 27.06 -19.92
C ASP A 295 19.09 28.59 -19.95
N THR A 296 20.08 29.18 -19.31
CA THR A 296 20.36 30.60 -19.50
C THR A 296 21.08 30.78 -20.83
N ASN A 297 20.35 31.21 -21.86
CA ASN A 297 20.96 31.87 -23.01
C ASN A 297 21.46 33.26 -22.56
N GLN A 298 22.49 33.30 -21.72
CA GLN A 298 23.23 34.54 -21.54
C GLN A 298 24.06 34.76 -22.81
N THR A 299 23.46 35.45 -23.76
CA THR A 299 24.22 36.21 -24.75
C THR A 299 25.03 37.22 -23.96
N GLN A 300 26.27 36.89 -23.62
CA GLN A 300 27.27 37.90 -23.26
C GLN A 300 27.36 38.82 -24.47
N ILE A 301 26.71 39.99 -24.38
CA ILE A 301 27.00 41.10 -25.27
C ILE A 301 28.42 41.53 -24.88
N ALA A 302 29.40 40.90 -25.54
CA ALA A 302 30.77 41.34 -25.53
C ALA A 302 30.82 42.72 -26.19
N GLY A 303 30.91 43.74 -25.34
CA GLY A 303 31.48 45.08 -25.55
C GLY A 303 31.20 45.83 -26.86
N VAL A 304 30.78 47.09 -26.73
CA VAL A 304 31.43 48.16 -27.48
C VAL A 304 31.83 49.25 -26.49
N ARG A 305 33.08 49.69 -26.65
CA ARG A 305 33.91 50.59 -25.86
C ARG A 305 33.21 51.81 -25.25
#